data_AF-A0A6A4GCE9-F1
#
_entry.id   AF-A0A6A4GCE9-F1
#
_cell.length_a   1.000
_cell.length_b   1.000
_cell.length_c   1.000
_cell.angle_alpha   90.00
_cell.angle_beta   90.00
_cell.angle_gamma   90.00
#
_symmetry.space_group_name_H-M   'P 1'
#
loop_
_entity.id
_entity.type
_entity.pdbx_description
1 polymer ?
#
loop_
_entity_poly.entity_id
_entity_poly.type
_entity_poly.pdbx_seq_one_letter_code
_entity_poly.pdbx_strand_id
1 'polypeptide(L)' 'KCKKARKETYSSYIYKVLRQVHPDTGISNKAMAILNSFVNDIFERIATEASKLATYSKSRPSSHEIQTGIFLL' A
#
# COMPACT_ATOMS: atom_id res chain seq x y z
N LYS A 1 -4.21 27.95 16.47
CA LYS A 1 -3.50 26.64 16.55
C LYS A 1 -3.48 26.03 15.15
N CYS A 2 -2.35 26.07 14.43
CA CYS A 2 -2.23 25.40 13.13
C CYS A 2 -2.49 23.90 13.30
N LYS A 3 -3.54 23.39 12.64
CA LYS A 3 -3.81 21.96 12.59
C LYS A 3 -2.67 21.31 11.82
N LYS A 4 -1.93 20.38 12.44
CA LYS A 4 -0.90 19.60 11.74
C LYS A 4 -1.57 18.90 10.55
N ALA A 5 -1.00 19.07 9.35
CA ALA A 5 -1.43 18.33 8.18
C ALA A 5 -1.40 16.83 8.49
N ARG A 6 -2.50 16.15 8.23
CA ARG A 6 -2.62 14.70 8.44
C ARG A 6 -1.69 14.02 7.43
N LYS A 7 -0.58 13.43 7.90
CA LYS A 7 0.19 12.49 7.08
C LYS A 7 -0.66 11.23 6.93
N GLU A 8 -1.05 10.92 5.70
CA GLU A 8 -1.65 9.64 5.40
C GLU A 8 -0.57 8.57 5.50
N THR A 9 -0.72 7.65 6.47
CA THR A 9 0.19 6.53 6.67
C THR A 9 -0.61 5.25 6.84
N TYR A 10 0.01 4.12 6.47
CA TYR A 10 -0.58 2.79 6.61
C TYR A 10 -0.41 2.22 8.03
N SER A 11 0.09 3.01 8.98
CA SER A 11 0.52 2.53 10.30
C SER A 11 -0.60 1.87 11.10
N SER A 12 -1.84 2.38 10.99
CA SER A 12 -2.99 1.79 11.68
C SER A 12 -3.35 0.41 11.13
N TYR A 13 -3.26 0.23 9.81
CA TYR A 13 -3.54 -1.04 9.14
C TYR A 13 -2.44 -2.07 9.42
N ILE A 14 -1.17 -1.64 9.35
CA ILE A 14 -0.02 -2.48 9.69
C ILE A 14 -0.15 -2.99 11.13
N TYR A 15 -0.53 -2.12 12.07
CA TYR A 15 -0.73 -2.52 13.46
C TYR A 15 -1.91 -3.48 13.65
N LYS A 16 -3.04 -3.25 12.95
CA LYS A 16 -4.20 -4.16 12.98
C LYS A 16 -3.84 -5.57 12.51
N VAL A 17 -3.12 -5.68 11.39
CA VAL A 17 -2.67 -6.98 10.86
C VAL A 17 -1.67 -7.64 11.81
N LEU A 18 -0.72 -6.88 12.35
CA LEU A 18 0.24 -7.42 13.32
C LEU A 18 -0.46 -8.02 14.54
N ARG A 19 -1.47 -7.34 15.10
CA ARG A 19 -2.24 -7.84 16.25
C ARG A 19 -3.06 -9.08 15.93
N GLN A 20 -3.50 -9.24 14.68
CA GLN A 20 -4.22 -10.41 14.22
C GLN A 20 -3.31 -11.64 14.10
N VAL A 21 -2.04 -11.46 13.71
CA VAL A 21 -1.08 -12.56 13.52
C VAL A 21 -0.29 -12.85 14.80
N HIS A 22 0.08 -11.82 15.56
CA HIS A 22 0.87 -11.91 16.80
C HIS A 22 0.32 -10.98 17.89
N PRO A 23 -0.61 -11.46 18.74
CA PRO A 23 -1.25 -10.66 19.78
C PRO A 23 -0.30 -10.12 20.85
N ASP A 24 0.87 -10.71 21.08
CA ASP A 24 1.79 -10.31 22.14
C ASP A 24 3.02 -9.55 21.64
N THR A 25 3.11 -9.33 20.32
CA THR A 25 4.27 -8.66 19.71
C THR A 25 3.99 -7.19 19.45
N GLY A 26 4.95 -6.33 19.81
CA GLY A 26 4.97 -4.91 19.48
C GLY A 26 5.89 -4.62 18.29
N ILE A 27 5.73 -3.46 17.67
CA ILE A 27 6.58 -3.00 16.56
C ILE A 27 7.20 -1.63 16.90
N SER A 28 8.49 -1.47 16.60
CA SER A 28 9.19 -0.19 16.83
C SER A 28 8.79 0.86 15.79
N ASN A 29 8.96 2.15 16.13
CA ASN A 29 8.69 3.25 15.20
C ASN A 29 9.53 3.18 13.92
N LYS A 30 10.78 2.70 14.02
CA LYS A 30 11.68 2.51 12.86
C LYS A 30 11.16 1.40 11.94
N ALA A 31 10.77 0.26 12.52
CA ALA A 31 10.18 -0.83 11.75
C ALA A 31 8.84 -0.42 11.11
N MET A 32 8.02 0.36 11.82
CA MET A 32 6.78 0.92 11.28
C MET A 32 7.02 1.83 10.08
N ALA A 33 8.06 2.67 10.13
CA ALA A 33 8.43 3.54 9.00
C ALA A 33 8.88 2.71 7.78
N ILE A 34 9.67 1.65 7.99
CA ILE A 34 10.09 0.74 6.91
C ILE A 34 8.88 0.05 6.29
N LEU A 35 7.96 -0.49 7.11
CA LEU A 35 6.75 -1.14 6.59
C LEU A 35 5.82 -0.17 5.87
N ASN A 36 5.71 1.07 6.34
CA ASN A 36 4.95 2.10 5.62
C ASN A 36 5.55 2.39 4.24
N SER A 37 6.87 2.50 4.13
CA SER A 37 7.54 2.67 2.82
C SER A 37 7.40 1.43 1.94
N PHE A 38 7.46 0.24 2.51
CA PHE A 38 7.27 -1.02 1.79
C PHE A 38 5.88 -1.11 1.14
N VAL A 39 4.83 -0.73 1.87
CA VAL A 39 3.46 -0.70 1.32
C VAL A 39 3.34 0.32 0.18
N ASN A 40 4.00 1.47 0.29
CA ASN A 40 4.01 2.47 -0.78
C ASN A 40 4.74 1.96 -2.03
N ASP A 41 5.91 1.32 -1.89
CA ASP A 41 6.66 0.75 -3.02
C ASP A 41 5.82 -0.31 -3.76
N ILE A 42 5.18 -1.23 -3.03
CA ILE A 42 4.28 -2.22 -3.66
C ILE A 42 3.09 -1.55 -4.35
N PHE A 43 2.48 -0.56 -3.71
CA PHE A 43 1.35 0.17 -4.29
C PHE A 43 1.74 0.88 -5.60
N GLU A 44 2.88 1.56 -5.63
CA GLU A 44 3.38 2.23 -6.82
C GLU A 44 3.69 1.24 -7.94
N ARG A 45 4.27 0.09 -7.62
CA ARG A 45 4.52 -0.99 -8.60
C ARG A 45 3.23 -1.52 -9.20
N ILE A 46 2.22 -1.85 -8.38
CA ILE A 46 0.91 -2.34 -8.85
C ILE A 46 0.24 -1.27 -9.70
N ALA A 47 0.23 -0.01 -9.24
CA ALA A 47 -0.38 1.10 -9.96
C ALA A 47 0.30 1.33 -11.32
N THR A 48 1.62 1.17 -11.38
CA THR A 48 2.39 1.31 -12.63
C THR A 48 2.04 0.21 -13.62
N GLU A 49 2.01 -1.05 -13.19
CA GLU A 49 1.65 -2.18 -14.08
C GLU A 49 0.18 -2.10 -14.52
N ALA A 50 -0.74 -1.81 -13.60
CA ALA A 50 -2.15 -1.61 -13.94
C ALA A 50 -2.37 -0.44 -14.91
N SER A 51 -1.61 0.66 -14.73
CA SER A 51 -1.65 1.81 -15.64
C SER A 51 -1.13 1.45 -17.04
N LYS A 52 -0.02 0.70 -17.14
CA LYS A 52 0.48 0.19 -18.43
C LYS A 52 -0.59 -0.64 -19.13
N LEU A 53 -1.23 -1.57 -18.43
CA LEU A 53 -2.33 -2.38 -18.97
C LEU A 53 -3.51 -1.52 -19.44
N ALA A 54 -3.87 -0.50 -18.66
CA ALA A 54 -4.96 0.42 -18.97
C ALA A 54 -4.67 1.34 -20.17
N THR A 55 -3.39 1.62 -20.46
CA THR A 55 -3.03 2.37 -21.68
C THR A 55 -3.33 1.58 -22.97
N TYR A 56 -3.21 0.25 -22.94
CA TYR A 56 -3.64 -0.59 -24.06
C TYR A 56 -5.15 -0.59 -24.24
N SER A 57 -5.92 -0.59 -23.14
CA SER A 57 -7.39 -0.55 -23.17
C SER A 57 -7.97 0.87 -23.36
N LYS A 58 -7.10 1.91 -23.41
CA LYS A 58 -7.45 3.34 -23.51
C LYS A 58 -8.52 3.78 -22.50
N SER A 59 -8.54 3.15 -21.34
CA SER A 59 -9.57 3.34 -20.30
C SER A 59 -8.92 3.55 -18.94
N ARG A 60 -9.71 3.93 -17.93
CA ARG A 60 -9.21 3.97 -16.55
C ARG A 60 -8.97 2.53 -16.06
N PRO A 61 -7.88 2.23 -15.34
CA PRO A 61 -7.66 0.89 -14.80
C PRO A 61 -8.87 0.44 -13.97
N SER A 62 -9.44 -0.68 -14.39
CA SER A 62 -10.50 -1.43 -13.73
C SER A 62 -9.90 -2.45 -12.77
N SER A 63 -10.77 -3.14 -12.03
CA SER A 63 -10.35 -4.25 -11.16
C SER A 63 -9.57 -5.34 -11.93
N HIS A 64 -9.88 -5.54 -13.22
CA HIS A 64 -9.21 -6.54 -14.04
C HIS A 64 -7.74 -6.17 -14.31
N GLU A 65 -7.46 -4.92 -14.68
CA GLU A 65 -6.08 -4.46 -14.88
C GLU A 65 -5.30 -4.43 -13.55
N ILE A 66 -5.94 -4.10 -12.44
CA ILE A 66 -5.30 -4.17 -11.11
C ILE A 66 -4.96 -5.63 -10.76
N GLN A 67 -5.89 -6.56 -10.95
CA GLN A 67 -5.66 -7.97 -10.63
C GLN A 67 -4.59 -8.59 -11.54
N THR A 68 -4.59 -8.23 -12.82
CA THR A 68 -3.55 -8.63 -13.76
C THR A 68 -2.20 -8.02 -13.38
N GLY A 69 -2.17 -6.73 -13.00
CA GLY A 69 -0.96 -6.05 -12.54
C GLY A 69 -0.37 -6.68 -11.27
N ILE A 70 -1.20 -7.19 -10.37
CA ILE A 70 -0.74 -7.95 -9.20
C ILE A 70 -0.09 -9.28 -9.61
N PHE A 71 -0.63 -9.98 -10.61
CA PHE A 71 -0.10 -11.26 -11.07
C PHE A 71 1.19 -11.13 -11.91
N LEU A 72 1.43 -9.95 -12.50
CA LEU A 72 2.64 -9.66 -13.28
C LEU A 72 3.81 -9.16 -12.43
N LEU A 73 3.58 -8.86 -11.16
CA LEU A 73 4.61 -8.50 -10.16
C LEU A 73 5.16 -9.73 -9.46
#